data_AF-A0A933WI77-F1
#
_entry.id   AF-A0A933WI77-F1
#
_cell.length_a   1.000
_cell.length_b   1.000
_cell.length_c   1.000
_cell.angle_alpha   90.00
_cell.angle_beta   90.00
_cell.angle_gamma   90.00
#
_symmetry.space_group_name_H-M   'P 1'
#
loop_
_entity.id
_entity.type
_entity.pdbx_description
1 polymer ?
#
loop_
_entity_poly.entity_id
_entity_poly.type
_entity_poly.pdbx_seq_one_letter_code
_entity_poly.pdbx_strand_id
1 'polypeptide(L)'
;MKGSAFVLFFVLVFSLCLAQGVYAAEWTFMVYLDADNDLESYGVDDFMEMASVGSDANVNIVVQFDRIPGYSTAYGDWKNTQRFLITKNMTPTIANAISNWGDGSGGREVNMADPQTLIDFVKWGMDNYPANNYAVILWNHGGGWRAPELAEKVTKAVCWDDTSGGDSLYSNELQGALQTIEADRVQVTLLGFDACLMGMVEVAYEVKDSAAVMVGSEETEPGDGWPYNTLLADLAAAPAMTASDLATVIVNRYGQSYGPNSDTTQSAIDLSMMNSLSSAVSNFAAAMDSNRSEIATARAASQEYTYPEYIDLYHFAGLVYTGVSDPDIQNAALNVMTALDSTVFAEFHGTPSSNSHGLAIYFPETASSFDTNYNGTVIDFPADTQWDEFLNWFYTYAEPVVTQTITPPAVTTIAPGDLLGAFTVTLTNTTSSNYSFYSTDYTITPDGTTNRRRPALMRLRGNETKTITRQINRPWVNPGTYTYGIQLTNAQGGILDDDSFNFTVTSGLSR
;
A
#
# COMPACT_ATOMS: atom_id res chain seq x y z
N MET A 1 -96.63 20.69 1.43
CA MET A 1 -96.15 20.79 2.82
C MET A 1 -95.98 19.36 3.32
N LYS A 2 -94.84 18.81 3.71
CA LYS A 2 -93.53 19.33 4.14
C LYS A 2 -92.46 18.39 3.54
N GLY A 3 -91.36 18.95 3.06
CA GLY A 3 -90.17 18.18 2.70
C GLY A 3 -89.26 18.02 3.92
N SER A 4 -88.67 16.83 4.07
CA SER A 4 -87.57 16.58 5.00
C SER A 4 -86.43 15.95 4.21
N ALA A 5 -85.40 16.73 3.93
CA ALA A 5 -84.12 16.24 3.42
C ALA A 5 -83.22 15.96 4.63
N PHE A 6 -82.77 14.71 4.74
CA PHE A 6 -81.75 14.28 5.70
C PHE A 6 -80.38 14.66 5.11
N VAL A 7 -79.65 15.56 5.79
CA VAL A 7 -78.26 15.88 5.47
C VAL A 7 -77.38 15.01 6.35
N LEU A 8 -76.65 14.08 5.73
CA LEU A 8 -75.63 13.26 6.39
C LEU A 8 -74.33 14.09 6.48
N PHE A 9 -73.88 14.41 7.70
CA PHE A 9 -72.59 15.05 7.93
C PHE A 9 -71.49 13.98 7.93
N PHE A 10 -70.69 13.90 6.87
CA PHE A 10 -69.43 13.15 6.88
C PHE A 10 -68.38 14.00 7.59
N VAL A 11 -67.99 13.61 8.80
CA VAL A 11 -66.81 14.15 9.48
C VAL A 11 -65.59 13.40 8.93
N LEU A 12 -64.89 14.03 7.98
CA LEU A 12 -63.56 13.62 7.54
C LEU A 12 -62.56 13.99 8.62
N VAL A 13 -62.17 13.03 9.46
CA VAL A 13 -61.02 13.16 10.36
C VAL A 13 -59.76 12.98 9.50
N PHE A 14 -59.19 14.10 9.04
CA PHE A 14 -57.82 14.08 8.53
C PHE A 14 -56.88 13.85 9.71
N SER A 15 -56.41 12.61 9.85
CA SER A 15 -55.25 12.31 10.69
C SER A 15 -54.03 12.94 10.02
N LEU A 16 -53.63 14.13 10.48
CA LEU A 16 -52.30 14.66 10.19
C LEU A 16 -51.30 13.73 10.88
N CYS A 17 -50.82 12.72 10.16
CA CYS A 17 -49.55 12.09 10.49
C CYS A 17 -48.48 13.10 10.10
N LEU A 18 -48.04 13.93 11.06
CA LEU A 18 -46.79 14.65 10.91
C LEU A 18 -45.71 13.58 10.88
N ALA A 19 -45.23 13.23 9.68
CA ALA A 19 -43.91 12.62 9.55
C ALA A 19 -42.93 13.64 10.13
N GLN A 20 -42.56 13.47 11.41
CA GLN A 20 -41.36 14.09 11.93
C GLN A 20 -40.25 13.48 11.09
N GLY A 21 -39.70 14.27 10.16
CA GLY A 21 -38.46 13.89 9.49
C GLY A 21 -37.46 13.58 10.60
N VAL A 22 -36.95 12.36 10.63
CA VAL A 22 -35.77 12.04 11.42
C VAL A 22 -34.69 12.91 10.80
N TYR A 23 -34.34 14.02 11.45
CA TYR A 23 -33.21 14.81 11.02
C TYR A 23 -31.99 13.91 11.21
N ALA A 24 -31.29 13.61 10.11
CA ALA A 24 -30.05 12.86 10.17
C ALA A 24 -29.05 13.63 11.05
N ALA A 25 -28.30 12.91 11.88
CA ALA A 25 -27.16 13.48 12.59
C ALA A 25 -26.11 13.96 11.58
N GLU A 26 -25.15 14.79 12.00
CA GLU A 26 -24.02 15.12 11.12
C GLU A 26 -23.09 13.92 10.97
N TRP A 27 -22.85 13.19 12.07
CA TRP A 27 -21.95 12.05 12.10
C TRP A 27 -22.56 10.85 12.82
N THR A 28 -22.31 9.67 12.27
CA THR A 28 -22.35 8.41 13.01
C THR A 28 -20.94 7.83 13.01
N PHE A 29 -20.34 7.81 14.20
CA PHE A 29 -19.00 7.31 14.48
C PHE A 29 -19.11 5.87 15.01
N MET A 30 -18.70 4.91 14.19
CA MET A 30 -18.85 3.48 14.43
C MET A 30 -17.49 2.89 14.80
N VAL A 31 -17.37 2.30 16.00
CA VAL A 31 -16.15 1.60 16.41
C VAL A 31 -16.41 0.09 16.41
N TYR A 32 -15.69 -0.61 15.55
CA TYR A 32 -15.63 -2.06 15.49
C TYR A 32 -14.51 -2.51 16.43
N LEU A 33 -14.89 -2.64 17.70
CA LEU A 33 -14.01 -2.83 18.85
C LEU A 33 -13.83 -4.32 19.10
N ASP A 34 -12.95 -4.92 18.30
CA ASP A 34 -12.61 -6.33 18.43
C ASP A 34 -11.55 -6.48 19.52
N ALA A 35 -11.99 -6.79 20.74
CA ALA A 35 -11.10 -7.06 21.86
C ALA A 35 -11.22 -8.53 22.31
N ASP A 36 -11.56 -9.42 21.38
CA ASP A 36 -11.48 -10.86 21.58
C ASP A 36 -10.03 -11.36 21.43
N ASN A 37 -9.11 -10.76 22.18
CA ASN A 37 -7.67 -11.03 22.18
C ASN A 37 -7.00 -10.38 23.42
N ASP A 38 -5.66 -10.31 23.43
CA ASP A 38 -4.89 -9.75 24.54
C ASP A 38 -5.02 -8.23 24.74
N LEU A 39 -5.76 -7.53 23.87
CA LEU A 39 -6.04 -6.11 24.00
C LEU A 39 -7.34 -5.80 24.79
N GLU A 40 -8.05 -6.80 25.33
CA GLU A 40 -9.35 -6.65 26.01
C GLU A 40 -9.41 -5.48 27.02
N SER A 41 -8.34 -5.29 27.82
CA SER A 41 -8.32 -4.22 28.83
C SER A 41 -8.29 -2.83 28.21
N TYR A 42 -7.60 -2.65 27.09
CA TYR A 42 -7.53 -1.35 26.39
C TYR A 42 -8.86 -1.02 25.73
N GLY A 43 -9.53 -2.01 25.12
CA GLY A 43 -10.88 -1.79 24.59
C GLY A 43 -11.90 -1.37 25.66
N VAL A 44 -11.75 -1.86 26.90
CA VAL A 44 -12.56 -1.38 28.04
C VAL A 44 -12.26 0.09 28.35
N ASP A 45 -10.99 0.50 28.32
CA ASP A 45 -10.59 1.87 28.58
C ASP A 45 -11.07 2.82 27.47
N ASP A 46 -10.94 2.43 26.20
CA ASP A 46 -11.44 3.20 25.05
C ASP A 46 -12.97 3.34 25.04
N PHE A 47 -13.69 2.30 25.46
CA PHE A 47 -15.12 2.41 25.71
C PHE A 47 -15.41 3.52 26.73
N MET A 48 -14.64 3.58 27.82
CA MET A 48 -14.83 4.60 28.86
C MET A 48 -14.41 5.99 28.38
N GLU A 49 -13.41 6.09 27.51
CA GLU A 49 -13.03 7.33 26.86
C GLU A 49 -14.16 7.89 25.98
N MET A 50 -14.72 7.06 25.10
CA MET A 50 -15.89 7.40 24.28
C MET A 50 -17.09 7.79 25.16
N ALA A 51 -17.32 7.04 26.24
CA ALA A 51 -18.40 7.31 27.19
C ALA A 51 -18.19 8.61 27.98
N SER A 52 -16.98 9.13 28.11
CA SER A 52 -16.75 10.44 28.75
C SER A 52 -17.39 11.60 27.97
N VAL A 53 -17.55 11.44 26.65
CA VAL A 53 -18.21 12.37 25.73
C VAL A 53 -19.68 11.98 25.57
N GLY A 54 -19.94 10.79 25.01
CA GLY A 54 -21.28 10.27 24.71
C GLY A 54 -21.93 10.87 23.47
N SER A 55 -22.92 10.15 22.92
CA SER A 55 -23.72 10.59 21.77
C SER A 55 -24.61 11.78 22.12
N ASP A 56 -24.90 12.61 21.11
CA ASP A 56 -25.85 13.73 21.20
C ASP A 56 -26.76 13.81 19.96
N ALA A 57 -27.40 14.96 19.72
CA ALA A 57 -28.32 15.13 18.61
C ALA A 57 -27.64 15.21 17.22
N ASN A 58 -26.34 15.52 17.16
CA ASN A 58 -25.59 15.71 15.92
C ASN A 58 -24.52 14.63 15.72
N VAL A 59 -24.13 13.91 16.77
CA VAL A 59 -23.11 12.86 16.71
C VAL A 59 -23.62 11.60 17.41
N ASN A 60 -23.81 10.53 16.65
CA ASN A 60 -24.01 9.19 17.21
C ASN A 60 -22.65 8.51 17.38
N ILE A 61 -22.41 7.92 18.54
CA ILE A 61 -21.24 7.06 18.80
C ILE A 61 -21.77 5.67 19.07
N VAL A 62 -21.47 4.73 18.17
CA VAL A 62 -21.93 3.33 18.29
C VAL A 62 -20.75 2.38 18.27
N VAL A 63 -20.81 1.36 19.11
CA VAL A 63 -19.71 0.42 19.30
C VAL A 63 -20.25 -1.00 19.19
N GLN A 64 -19.63 -1.83 18.36
CA GLN A 64 -19.70 -3.28 18.48
C GLN A 64 -18.45 -3.74 19.20
N PHE A 65 -18.62 -4.25 20.42
CA PHE A 65 -17.54 -4.59 21.32
C PHE A 65 -17.56 -6.09 21.57
N ASP A 66 -16.50 -6.78 21.13
CA ASP A 66 -16.26 -8.17 21.46
C ASP A 66 -15.23 -8.35 22.57
N ARG A 67 -15.44 -9.34 23.44
CA ARG A 67 -14.60 -9.58 24.61
C ARG A 67 -14.32 -11.05 24.78
N ILE A 68 -13.07 -11.33 25.14
CA ILE A 68 -12.54 -12.66 25.44
C ILE A 68 -12.61 -13.01 26.93
N PRO A 69 -12.56 -14.29 27.32
CA PRO A 69 -12.21 -14.67 28.69
C PRO A 69 -10.71 -14.45 28.98
N GLY A 70 -10.38 -13.70 30.03
CA GLY A 70 -9.11 -13.87 30.77
C GLY A 70 -8.20 -12.66 30.90
N TYR A 71 -8.45 -11.55 30.21
CA TYR A 71 -7.61 -10.35 30.28
C TYR A 71 -8.22 -9.26 31.17
N SER A 72 -9.56 -9.13 31.21
CA SER A 72 -10.27 -8.18 32.07
C SER A 72 -11.51 -8.78 32.72
N THR A 73 -11.70 -8.49 34.02
CA THR A 73 -12.94 -8.84 34.76
C THR A 73 -13.85 -7.62 34.97
N ALA A 74 -13.50 -6.49 34.37
CA ALA A 74 -14.23 -5.24 34.56
C ALA A 74 -15.66 -5.34 33.99
N TYR A 75 -16.59 -4.61 34.63
CA TYR A 75 -17.96 -4.39 34.15
C TYR A 75 -18.77 -5.65 33.82
N GLY A 76 -18.50 -6.74 34.54
CA GLY A 76 -19.33 -7.94 34.53
C GLY A 76 -18.74 -9.16 33.82
N ASP A 77 -17.51 -9.09 33.29
CA ASP A 77 -16.78 -10.24 32.70
C ASP A 77 -17.64 -11.02 31.67
N TRP A 78 -18.33 -10.28 30.80
CA TRP A 78 -19.06 -10.87 29.68
C TRP A 78 -18.09 -11.21 28.54
N LYS A 79 -18.40 -12.25 27.78
CA LYS A 79 -17.48 -13.01 26.90
C LYS A 79 -18.14 -13.26 25.55
N ASN A 80 -18.78 -12.22 25.03
CA ASN A 80 -19.52 -12.27 23.79
C ASN A 80 -19.72 -10.89 23.24
N THR A 81 -19.99 -10.78 21.96
CA THR A 81 -20.13 -9.48 21.32
C THR A 81 -21.39 -8.73 21.82
N GLN A 82 -21.24 -7.43 22.04
CA GLN A 82 -22.29 -6.50 22.46
C GLN A 82 -22.32 -5.27 21.55
N ARG A 83 -23.51 -4.71 21.25
CA ARG A 83 -23.63 -3.38 20.61
C ARG A 83 -24.12 -2.33 21.59
N PHE A 84 -23.60 -1.12 21.46
CA PHE A 84 -23.92 0.02 22.32
C PHE A 84 -24.18 1.26 21.48
N LEU A 85 -25.14 2.08 21.91
CA LEU A 85 -25.19 3.51 21.62
C LEU A 85 -24.58 4.20 22.83
N ILE A 86 -23.38 4.75 22.69
CA ILE A 86 -22.63 5.29 23.81
C ILE A 86 -23.36 6.53 24.33
N THR A 87 -23.67 6.55 25.63
CA THR A 87 -24.17 7.74 26.33
C THR A 87 -23.15 8.22 27.35
N LYS A 88 -23.22 9.50 27.71
CA LYS A 88 -22.28 10.09 28.66
C LYS A 88 -22.25 9.34 30.00
N ASN A 89 -21.05 8.94 30.43
CA ASN A 89 -20.75 8.12 31.61
C ASN A 89 -21.35 6.70 31.59
N MET A 90 -21.68 6.15 30.40
CA MET A 90 -22.08 4.75 30.25
C MET A 90 -20.92 3.83 30.66
N THR A 91 -21.26 2.68 31.25
CA THR A 91 -20.30 1.58 31.49
C THR A 91 -20.59 0.39 30.57
N PRO A 92 -19.58 -0.38 30.14
CA PRO A 92 -19.74 -1.49 29.20
C PRO A 92 -20.28 -2.74 29.92
N THR A 93 -21.54 -2.69 30.36
CA THR A 93 -22.24 -3.82 30.98
C THR A 93 -23.33 -4.32 30.05
N ILE A 94 -23.68 -5.62 30.10
CA ILE A 94 -24.80 -6.20 29.33
C ILE A 94 -26.11 -5.41 29.55
N ALA A 95 -26.33 -4.87 30.76
CA ALA A 95 -27.54 -4.10 31.07
C ALA A 95 -27.64 -2.78 30.29
N ASN A 96 -26.51 -2.22 29.86
CA ASN A 96 -26.44 -1.02 29.02
C ASN A 96 -26.37 -1.34 27.53
N ALA A 97 -26.17 -2.61 27.16
CA ALA A 97 -26.11 -3.05 25.77
C ALA A 97 -27.48 -3.00 25.09
N ILE A 98 -27.46 -2.89 23.77
CA ILE A 98 -28.66 -2.93 22.95
C ILE A 98 -29.21 -4.36 22.96
N SER A 99 -30.39 -4.50 23.58
CA SER A 99 -31.05 -5.79 23.85
C SER A 99 -31.46 -6.62 22.63
N ASN A 100 -31.46 -6.06 21.42
CA ASN A 100 -31.69 -6.76 20.16
C ASN A 100 -31.15 -5.90 19.01
N TRP A 101 -30.25 -6.44 18.19
CA TRP A 101 -29.64 -5.71 17.06
C TRP A 101 -30.45 -5.82 15.76
N GLY A 102 -31.66 -6.38 15.82
CA GLY A 102 -32.57 -6.51 14.67
C GLY A 102 -32.77 -7.94 14.19
N ASP A 103 -31.99 -8.90 14.67
CA ASP A 103 -32.09 -10.33 14.30
C ASP A 103 -32.74 -11.22 15.37
N GLY A 104 -33.19 -10.64 16.49
CA GLY A 104 -33.90 -11.37 17.55
C GLY A 104 -33.00 -11.92 18.65
N SER A 105 -31.68 -11.72 18.57
CA SER A 105 -30.72 -12.02 19.63
C SER A 105 -30.03 -10.73 20.08
N GLY A 106 -30.23 -10.31 21.33
CA GLY A 106 -29.36 -9.31 21.93
C GLY A 106 -28.12 -9.99 22.45
N GLY A 107 -26.93 -9.53 22.05
CA GLY A 107 -25.67 -10.06 22.56
C GLY A 107 -25.40 -11.52 22.16
N ARG A 108 -24.50 -11.73 21.21
CA ARG A 108 -24.06 -13.07 20.80
C ARG A 108 -22.58 -13.02 20.46
N GLU A 109 -21.94 -14.17 20.51
CA GLU A 109 -20.64 -14.34 19.89
C GLU A 109 -20.76 -14.16 18.38
N VAL A 110 -19.89 -13.35 17.78
CA VAL A 110 -19.66 -13.29 16.34
C VAL A 110 -18.17 -13.32 16.07
N ASN A 111 -17.77 -13.90 14.94
CA ASN A 111 -16.40 -13.79 14.48
C ASN A 111 -16.19 -12.36 13.96
N MET A 112 -15.43 -11.54 14.68
CA MET A 112 -15.10 -10.17 14.30
C MET A 112 -14.19 -10.11 13.07
N ALA A 113 -13.48 -11.19 12.75
CA ALA A 113 -12.73 -11.33 11.51
C ALA A 113 -13.60 -11.73 10.29
N ASP A 114 -14.86 -12.14 10.47
CA ASP A 114 -15.75 -12.47 9.35
C ASP A 114 -16.21 -11.18 8.64
N PRO A 115 -15.98 -11.04 7.32
CA PRO A 115 -16.44 -9.88 6.54
C PRO A 115 -17.93 -9.58 6.70
N GLN A 116 -18.76 -10.60 6.87
CA GLN A 116 -20.19 -10.45 7.05
C GLN A 116 -20.53 -9.77 8.38
N THR A 117 -19.72 -9.99 9.43
CA THR A 117 -19.91 -9.34 10.73
C THR A 117 -19.68 -7.82 10.62
N LEU A 118 -18.65 -7.40 9.88
CA LEU A 118 -18.39 -5.99 9.60
C LEU A 118 -19.52 -5.38 8.76
N ILE A 119 -19.94 -6.06 7.69
CA ILE A 119 -21.08 -5.63 6.85
C ILE A 119 -22.33 -5.41 7.71
N ASP A 120 -22.66 -6.39 8.56
CA ASP A 120 -23.85 -6.36 9.39
C ASP A 120 -23.80 -5.24 10.43
N PHE A 121 -22.62 -4.94 10.99
CA PHE A 121 -22.45 -3.83 11.93
C PHE A 121 -22.62 -2.47 11.26
N VAL A 122 -21.92 -2.24 10.16
CA VAL A 122 -21.95 -0.95 9.47
C VAL A 122 -23.34 -0.66 8.91
N LYS A 123 -23.97 -1.63 8.24
CA LYS A 123 -25.35 -1.48 7.73
C LYS A 123 -26.35 -1.24 8.85
N TRP A 124 -26.23 -1.97 9.96
CA TRP A 124 -27.07 -1.73 11.14
C TRP A 124 -26.88 -0.32 11.71
N GLY A 125 -25.63 0.16 11.79
CA GLY A 125 -25.30 1.50 12.26
C GLY A 125 -25.95 2.57 11.38
N MET A 126 -25.82 2.44 10.06
CA MET A 126 -26.45 3.33 9.07
C MET A 126 -27.99 3.31 9.15
N ASP A 127 -28.58 2.13 9.33
CA ASP A 127 -30.04 1.97 9.35
C ASP A 127 -30.68 2.50 10.64
N ASN A 128 -30.01 2.37 11.80
CA ASN A 128 -30.54 2.77 13.10
C ASN A 128 -30.12 4.18 13.53
N TYR A 129 -28.99 4.67 13.02
CA TYR A 129 -28.41 5.97 13.36
C TYR A 129 -28.04 6.71 12.07
N PRO A 130 -29.04 7.14 11.28
CA PRO A 130 -28.79 7.82 10.02
C PRO A 130 -28.08 9.16 10.25
N ALA A 131 -27.01 9.37 9.49
CA ALA A 131 -26.20 10.58 9.51
C ALA A 131 -25.80 11.03 8.10
N ASN A 132 -25.32 12.28 7.98
CA ASN A 132 -24.74 12.82 6.76
C ASN A 132 -23.38 12.19 6.44
N ASN A 133 -22.60 11.85 7.47
CA ASN A 133 -21.28 11.24 7.35
C ASN A 133 -21.15 10.02 8.26
N TYR A 134 -20.36 9.04 7.82
CA TYR A 134 -20.10 7.80 8.54
C TYR A 134 -18.61 7.59 8.70
N ALA A 135 -18.16 7.50 9.95
CA ALA A 135 -16.81 7.06 10.28
C ALA A 135 -16.88 5.59 10.74
N VAL A 136 -16.05 4.72 10.17
CA VAL A 136 -15.87 3.33 10.59
C VAL A 136 -14.44 3.18 11.08
N ILE A 137 -14.28 2.86 12.37
CA ILE A 137 -12.98 2.64 12.99
C ILE A 137 -12.82 1.14 13.26
N LEU A 138 -11.78 0.55 12.69
CA LEU A 138 -11.35 -0.81 12.97
C LEU A 138 -10.30 -0.75 14.07
N TRP A 139 -10.65 -1.24 15.26
CA TRP A 139 -9.80 -1.23 16.44
C TRP A 139 -9.36 -2.65 16.72
N ASN A 140 -8.04 -2.91 16.73
CA ASN A 140 -7.40 -4.18 17.11
C ASN A 140 -5.87 -4.09 16.90
N HIS A 141 -5.19 -5.24 16.91
CA HIS A 141 -3.95 -5.47 16.16
C HIS A 141 -4.10 -5.16 14.67
N GLY A 142 -2.96 -4.89 14.05
CA GLY A 142 -2.80 -4.64 12.62
C GLY A 142 -1.47 -5.23 12.12
N GLY A 143 -1.45 -5.71 10.88
CA GLY A 143 -0.27 -6.33 10.28
C GLY A 143 0.19 -5.68 8.98
N GLY A 144 -0.51 -4.64 8.51
CA GLY A 144 -0.37 -4.16 7.14
C GLY A 144 -0.74 -5.25 6.13
N TRP A 145 0.01 -5.35 5.03
CA TRP A 145 -0.30 -6.30 3.97
C TRP A 145 0.42 -7.67 4.12
N ARG A 146 1.43 -7.88 4.98
CA ARG A 146 2.29 -9.11 5.00
C ARG A 146 1.82 -10.17 6.00
N ALA A 147 2.31 -11.42 5.84
CA ALA A 147 3.12 -12.10 6.87
C ALA A 147 3.90 -13.34 6.34
N PRO A 148 5.04 -13.74 6.97
CA PRO A 148 5.64 -15.07 6.77
C PRO A 148 5.49 -16.02 7.97
N GLU A 149 5.56 -17.30 7.61
CA GLU A 149 5.59 -18.53 8.39
C GLU A 149 6.21 -18.45 9.80
N LEU A 150 5.35 -18.42 10.81
CA LEU A 150 5.38 -19.42 11.88
C LEU A 150 4.05 -20.15 11.86
N ALA A 151 4.11 -21.48 11.97
CA ALA A 151 2.97 -22.37 11.81
C ALA A 151 1.83 -21.97 12.76
N GLU A 152 0.65 -21.83 12.16
CA GLU A 152 -0.63 -21.37 12.72
C GLU A 152 -0.85 -19.84 12.62
N LYS A 153 -1.27 -19.45 11.40
CA LYS A 153 -1.96 -18.21 10.99
C LYS A 153 -1.23 -16.88 11.16
N VAL A 154 -0.75 -16.31 10.04
CA VAL A 154 -0.74 -14.85 9.84
C VAL A 154 -0.78 -14.56 8.33
N THR A 155 -1.68 -13.68 7.87
CA THR A 155 -1.69 -13.00 6.56
C THR A 155 -2.39 -11.63 6.68
N LYS A 156 -1.94 -10.59 5.97
CA LYS A 156 -2.63 -9.36 5.50
C LYS A 156 -3.86 -8.80 6.27
N ALA A 157 -3.85 -8.64 7.59
CA ALA A 157 -5.09 -8.43 8.33
C ALA A 157 -5.14 -7.23 9.29
N VAL A 158 -6.37 -6.96 9.71
CA VAL A 158 -6.80 -6.17 10.86
C VAL A 158 -7.82 -7.01 11.64
N CYS A 159 -8.16 -6.67 12.89
CA CYS A 159 -9.22 -7.34 13.66
C CYS A 159 -8.96 -8.85 13.87
N TRP A 160 -8.04 -9.18 14.79
CA TRP A 160 -7.78 -10.54 15.25
C TRP A 160 -8.79 -10.96 16.32
N ASP A 161 -9.41 -12.11 16.07
CA ASP A 161 -10.42 -12.75 16.91
C ASP A 161 -9.89 -14.13 17.35
N ASP A 162 -9.38 -14.20 18.58
CA ASP A 162 -8.70 -15.37 19.11
C ASP A 162 -9.66 -16.54 19.32
N THR A 163 -10.89 -16.30 19.76
CA THR A 163 -11.84 -17.39 20.07
C THR A 163 -12.56 -17.95 18.85
N SER A 164 -12.50 -17.26 17.71
CA SER A 164 -12.88 -17.76 16.38
C SER A 164 -11.78 -18.60 15.71
N GLY A 165 -10.92 -19.21 16.53
CA GLY A 165 -9.80 -20.04 16.08
C GLY A 165 -8.60 -19.22 15.61
N GLY A 166 -8.40 -18.01 16.18
CA GLY A 166 -7.35 -17.07 15.80
C GLY A 166 -7.57 -16.47 14.43
N ASP A 167 -8.81 -16.15 14.05
CA ASP A 167 -9.11 -15.58 12.75
C ASP A 167 -8.75 -14.09 12.68
N SER A 168 -8.60 -13.55 11.48
CA SER A 168 -8.24 -12.13 11.29
C SER A 168 -8.81 -11.61 9.97
N LEU A 169 -9.37 -10.40 9.94
CA LEU A 169 -10.01 -9.83 8.75
C LEU A 169 -8.96 -9.43 7.71
N TYR A 170 -8.90 -10.13 6.58
CA TYR A 170 -7.89 -9.87 5.55
C TYR A 170 -8.18 -8.60 4.72
N SER A 171 -7.16 -8.01 4.11
CA SER A 171 -7.29 -6.77 3.32
C SER A 171 -8.27 -6.91 2.13
N ASN A 172 -8.23 -8.04 1.41
CA ASN A 172 -9.15 -8.34 0.31
C ASN A 172 -10.60 -8.61 0.81
N GLU A 173 -10.71 -9.16 2.00
CA GLU A 173 -11.98 -9.39 2.69
C GLU A 173 -12.61 -8.08 3.17
N LEU A 174 -11.80 -7.18 3.72
CA LEU A 174 -12.19 -5.80 4.06
C LEU A 174 -12.64 -5.04 2.82
N GLN A 175 -11.88 -5.10 1.72
CA GLN A 175 -12.29 -4.51 0.43
C GLN A 175 -13.68 -5.04 0.02
N GLY A 176 -13.87 -6.37 -0.01
CA GLY A 176 -15.14 -6.97 -0.39
C GLY A 176 -16.30 -6.60 0.55
N ALA A 177 -16.03 -6.47 1.84
CA ALA A 177 -17.01 -6.01 2.83
C ALA A 177 -17.45 -4.58 2.57
N LEU A 178 -16.51 -3.66 2.36
CA LEU A 178 -16.77 -2.25 2.10
C LEU A 178 -17.51 -2.05 0.76
N GLN A 179 -17.12 -2.76 -0.30
CA GLN A 179 -17.85 -2.76 -1.57
C GLN A 179 -19.30 -3.27 -1.41
N THR A 180 -19.51 -4.28 -0.56
CA THR A 180 -20.85 -4.82 -0.27
C THR A 180 -21.72 -3.84 0.52
N ILE A 181 -21.11 -3.02 1.37
CA ILE A 181 -21.79 -1.93 2.09
C ILE A 181 -22.18 -0.83 1.09
N GLU A 182 -21.24 -0.39 0.26
CA GLU A 182 -21.44 0.70 -0.69
C GLU A 182 -22.47 0.38 -1.78
N ALA A 183 -22.61 -0.90 -2.16
CA ALA A 183 -23.55 -1.32 -3.20
C ALA A 183 -25.02 -0.98 -2.89
N ASP A 184 -25.40 -0.86 -1.63
CA ASP A 184 -26.78 -0.57 -1.20
C ASP A 184 -26.92 0.50 -0.11
N ARG A 185 -25.82 1.16 0.27
CA ARG A 185 -25.79 2.28 1.22
C ARG A 185 -24.95 3.43 0.66
N VAL A 186 -24.84 4.52 1.43
CA VAL A 186 -23.87 5.57 1.11
C VAL A 186 -22.46 5.10 1.45
N GLN A 187 -21.48 5.58 0.70
CA GLN A 187 -20.06 5.28 0.92
C GLN A 187 -19.63 5.70 2.34
N VAL A 188 -18.73 4.92 2.95
CA VAL A 188 -18.07 5.29 4.21
C VAL A 188 -17.28 6.58 3.98
N THR A 189 -17.42 7.56 4.87
CA THR A 189 -16.78 8.86 4.67
C THR A 189 -15.34 8.84 5.20
N LEU A 190 -15.13 8.22 6.36
CA LEU A 190 -13.81 8.05 6.98
C LEU A 190 -13.65 6.59 7.40
N LEU A 191 -12.60 5.94 6.92
CA LEU A 191 -12.15 4.64 7.41
C LEU A 191 -10.91 4.85 8.28
N GLY A 192 -11.00 4.47 9.55
CA GLY A 192 -9.90 4.60 10.50
C GLY A 192 -9.38 3.24 10.92
N PHE A 193 -8.07 3.13 11.07
CA PHE A 193 -7.41 1.98 11.64
C PHE A 193 -6.74 2.41 12.94
N ASP A 194 -7.38 2.08 14.07
CA ASP A 194 -6.74 2.13 15.40
C ASP A 194 -6.04 0.78 15.59
N ALA A 195 -5.01 0.59 14.76
CA ALA A 195 -4.33 -0.67 14.53
C ALA A 195 -2.96 -0.44 13.89
N CYS A 196 -1.99 -1.27 14.30
CA CYS A 196 -0.60 -1.21 13.84
C CYS A 196 -0.47 -1.34 12.31
N LEU A 197 0.48 -0.61 11.72
CA LEU A 197 1.01 -0.88 10.36
C LEU A 197 -0.04 -0.80 9.23
N MET A 198 -1.18 -0.14 9.46
CA MET A 198 -2.24 -0.02 8.45
C MET A 198 -2.00 1.17 7.50
N GLY A 199 -1.09 2.09 7.83
CA GLY A 199 -0.60 3.18 6.98
C GLY A 199 0.30 2.70 5.83
N MET A 200 -0.20 1.77 5.01
CA MET A 200 0.52 1.18 3.89
C MET A 200 -0.16 1.57 2.57
N VAL A 201 0.63 1.80 1.52
CA VAL A 201 0.12 2.07 0.17
C VAL A 201 -0.75 0.92 -0.33
N GLU A 202 -0.37 -0.32 -0.03
CA GLU A 202 -1.14 -1.51 -0.37
C GLU A 202 -2.54 -1.47 0.26
N VAL A 203 -2.62 -1.20 1.58
CA VAL A 203 -3.90 -1.14 2.31
C VAL A 203 -4.76 0.02 1.77
N ALA A 204 -4.18 1.20 1.62
CA ALA A 204 -4.88 2.36 1.08
C ALA A 204 -5.42 2.10 -0.34
N TYR A 205 -4.69 1.32 -1.15
CA TYR A 205 -5.11 0.97 -2.50
C TYR A 205 -6.31 0.01 -2.51
N GLU A 206 -6.33 -0.99 -1.62
CA GLU A 206 -7.44 -1.94 -1.52
C GLU A 206 -8.77 -1.25 -1.19
N VAL A 207 -8.73 -0.22 -0.34
CA VAL A 207 -9.94 0.47 0.16
C VAL A 207 -10.28 1.76 -0.57
N LYS A 208 -9.48 2.17 -1.56
CA LYS A 208 -9.56 3.51 -2.20
C LYS A 208 -10.92 3.87 -2.78
N ASP A 209 -11.68 2.88 -3.22
CA ASP A 209 -12.96 3.09 -3.89
C ASP A 209 -14.15 3.02 -2.91
N SER A 210 -13.93 2.62 -1.65
CA SER A 210 -15.02 2.40 -0.69
C SER A 210 -15.02 3.32 0.53
N ALA A 211 -14.03 4.21 0.63
CA ALA A 211 -14.06 5.34 1.55
C ALA A 211 -13.48 6.60 0.90
N ALA A 212 -13.84 7.78 1.43
CA ALA A 212 -13.27 9.05 0.95
C ALA A 212 -11.90 9.36 1.58
N VAL A 213 -11.76 9.06 2.87
CA VAL A 213 -10.55 9.33 3.66
C VAL A 213 -10.17 8.09 4.45
N MET A 214 -8.87 7.82 4.54
CA MET A 214 -8.30 6.80 5.42
C MET A 214 -7.40 7.45 6.49
N VAL A 215 -7.39 6.87 7.70
CA VAL A 215 -6.42 7.21 8.76
C VAL A 215 -5.74 5.92 9.25
N GLY A 216 -4.42 5.91 9.34
CA GLY A 216 -3.67 4.77 9.86
C GLY A 216 -2.18 5.06 10.09
N SER A 217 -1.53 4.21 10.89
CA SER A 217 -0.12 4.34 11.27
C SER A 217 0.78 3.46 10.40
N GLU A 218 1.92 4.00 9.95
CA GLU A 218 2.99 3.24 9.29
C GLU A 218 3.73 2.31 10.27
N GLU A 219 3.78 2.70 11.54
CA GLU A 219 4.37 1.96 12.66
C GLU A 219 3.28 1.27 13.52
N THR A 220 3.72 0.48 14.49
CA THR A 220 2.91 0.00 15.60
C THR A 220 2.27 1.14 16.40
N GLU A 221 1.05 0.91 16.87
CA GLU A 221 0.35 1.80 17.78
C GLU A 221 0.48 1.28 19.23
N PRO A 222 0.63 2.16 20.24
CA PRO A 222 0.61 1.74 21.63
C PRO A 222 -0.77 1.20 22.00
N GLY A 223 -0.84 0.28 22.98
CA GLY A 223 -2.12 -0.35 23.36
C GLY A 223 -3.22 0.62 23.78
N ASP A 224 -2.86 1.81 24.31
CA ASP A 224 -3.83 2.87 24.64
C ASP A 224 -4.57 3.44 23.40
N GLY A 225 -4.09 3.19 22.18
CA GLY A 225 -4.78 3.53 20.94
C GLY A 225 -5.07 5.02 20.73
N TRP A 226 -6.18 5.32 20.07
CA TRP A 226 -6.58 6.69 19.79
C TRP A 226 -7.18 7.37 21.04
N PRO A 227 -6.89 8.66 21.31
CA PRO A 227 -7.45 9.38 22.45
C PRO A 227 -8.92 9.79 22.19
N TYR A 228 -9.83 8.81 22.19
CA TYR A 228 -11.24 8.93 21.85
C TYR A 228 -11.94 10.05 22.63
N ASN A 229 -11.58 10.23 23.89
CA ASN A 229 -12.13 11.29 24.74
C ASN A 229 -11.91 12.71 24.16
N THR A 230 -10.76 12.99 23.56
CA THR A 230 -10.40 14.32 23.04
C THR A 230 -10.84 14.51 21.60
N LEU A 231 -10.67 13.50 20.74
CA LEU A 231 -11.09 13.60 19.34
C LEU A 231 -12.62 13.66 19.22
N LEU A 232 -13.36 12.88 20.02
CA LEU A 232 -14.83 12.92 20.00
C LEU A 232 -15.37 14.19 20.66
N ALA A 233 -14.65 14.76 21.63
CA ALA A 233 -15.02 16.07 22.19
C ALA A 233 -14.90 17.19 21.14
N ASP A 234 -13.86 17.15 20.31
CA ASP A 234 -13.71 18.08 19.18
C ASP A 234 -14.82 17.88 18.13
N LEU A 235 -15.15 16.62 17.80
CA LEU A 235 -16.24 16.29 16.88
C LEU A 235 -17.60 16.78 17.40
N ALA A 236 -17.92 16.52 18.66
CA ALA A 236 -19.16 16.97 19.28
C ALA A 236 -19.24 18.51 19.37
N ALA A 237 -18.11 19.20 19.54
CA ALA A 237 -18.06 20.66 19.55
C ALA A 237 -18.21 21.29 18.16
N ALA A 238 -17.78 20.59 17.10
CA ALA A 238 -17.82 21.07 15.72
C ALA A 238 -18.33 20.00 14.74
N PRO A 239 -19.60 19.54 14.87
CA PRO A 239 -20.10 18.39 14.13
C PRO A 239 -20.22 18.62 12.62
N ALA A 240 -20.19 19.87 12.15
CA ALA A 240 -20.19 20.21 10.73
C ALA A 240 -18.82 20.01 10.04
N MET A 241 -17.81 19.48 10.76
CA MET A 241 -16.49 19.22 10.18
C MET A 241 -16.57 18.19 9.06
N THR A 242 -15.74 18.38 8.03
CA THR A 242 -15.62 17.42 6.92
C THR A 242 -14.85 16.17 7.36
N ALA A 243 -14.85 15.12 6.54
CA ALA A 243 -14.03 13.94 6.82
C ALA A 243 -12.52 14.26 6.89
N SER A 244 -12.02 15.14 6.02
CA SER A 244 -10.63 15.60 6.08
C SER A 244 -10.34 16.38 7.36
N ASP A 245 -11.28 17.22 7.83
CA ASP A 245 -11.12 17.92 9.10
C ASP A 245 -11.11 16.94 10.29
N LEU A 246 -12.01 15.95 10.31
CA LEU A 246 -12.06 14.93 11.36
C LEU A 246 -10.79 14.07 11.36
N ALA A 247 -10.32 13.62 10.20
CA ALA A 247 -9.07 12.88 10.07
C ALA A 247 -7.86 13.70 10.55
N THR A 248 -7.83 15.00 10.24
CA THR A 248 -6.81 15.93 10.74
C THR A 248 -6.90 16.07 12.27
N VAL A 249 -8.11 16.09 12.85
CA VAL A 249 -8.29 16.08 14.31
C VAL A 249 -7.73 14.80 14.92
N ILE A 250 -8.03 13.63 14.34
CA ILE A 250 -7.53 12.34 14.82
C ILE A 250 -6.00 12.34 14.85
N VAL A 251 -5.34 12.63 13.72
CA VAL A 251 -3.86 12.67 13.62
C VAL A 251 -3.26 13.63 14.65
N ASN A 252 -3.82 14.84 14.76
CA ASN A 252 -3.30 15.84 15.69
C ASN A 252 -3.50 15.46 17.16
N ARG A 253 -4.63 14.86 17.52
CA ARG A 253 -4.91 14.42 18.90
C ARG A 253 -4.05 13.23 19.27
N TYR A 254 -3.85 12.28 18.36
CA TYR A 254 -2.90 11.19 18.53
C TYR A 254 -1.49 11.71 18.82
N GLY A 255 -0.98 12.61 17.97
CA GLY A 255 0.34 13.21 18.17
C GLY A 255 0.48 14.04 19.45
N GLN A 256 -0.59 14.70 19.90
CA GLN A 256 -0.62 15.40 21.19
C GLN A 256 -0.61 14.46 22.39
N SER A 257 -1.27 13.30 22.28
CA SER A 257 -1.35 12.29 23.33
C SER A 257 0.02 11.67 23.60
N TYR A 258 0.71 11.24 22.54
CA TYR A 258 1.98 10.53 22.65
C TYR A 258 3.20 11.46 22.68
N GLY A 259 3.11 12.61 22.00
CA GLY A 259 4.16 13.61 21.95
C GLY A 259 5.35 13.21 21.06
N PRO A 260 6.28 14.14 20.79
CA PRO A 260 7.28 13.99 19.73
C PRO A 260 8.39 12.96 20.02
N ASN A 261 8.41 12.33 21.20
CA ASN A 261 9.45 11.36 21.57
C ASN A 261 8.93 9.91 21.54
N SER A 262 7.64 9.69 21.24
CA SER A 262 7.11 8.35 21.04
C SER A 262 7.68 7.75 19.76
N ASP A 263 7.69 6.42 19.67
CA ASP A 263 8.00 5.72 18.42
C ASP A 263 6.67 5.37 17.75
N THR A 264 5.96 6.39 17.29
CA THR A 264 4.61 6.26 16.73
C THR A 264 4.43 7.18 15.54
N THR A 265 3.55 6.76 14.63
CA THR A 265 3.14 7.53 13.45
C THR A 265 1.62 7.60 13.38
N GLN A 266 1.08 8.56 12.64
CA GLN A 266 -0.34 8.60 12.27
C GLN A 266 -0.52 9.52 11.07
N SER A 267 -1.26 9.09 10.04
CA SER A 267 -1.46 9.89 8.83
C SER A 267 -2.90 9.85 8.35
N ALA A 268 -3.28 10.89 7.60
CA ALA A 268 -4.59 11.01 6.96
C ALA A 268 -4.43 11.10 5.44
N ILE A 269 -5.14 10.21 4.74
CA ILE A 269 -4.95 9.89 3.32
C ILE A 269 -6.22 10.25 2.56
N ASP A 270 -6.09 11.06 1.50
CA ASP A 270 -7.15 11.29 0.52
C ASP A 270 -7.19 10.11 -0.47
N LEU A 271 -8.17 9.23 -0.31
CA LEU A 271 -8.27 8.02 -1.11
C LEU A 271 -8.59 8.30 -2.58
N SER A 272 -9.16 9.46 -2.90
CA SER A 272 -9.40 9.87 -4.28
C SER A 272 -8.11 10.11 -5.08
N MET A 273 -6.99 10.33 -4.37
CA MET A 273 -5.68 10.54 -4.96
C MET A 273 -4.90 9.24 -5.22
N MET A 274 -5.37 8.10 -4.71
CA MET A 274 -4.66 6.82 -4.81
C MET A 274 -4.40 6.36 -6.23
N ASN A 275 -5.28 6.67 -7.20
CA ASN A 275 -5.03 6.35 -8.62
C ASN A 275 -3.82 7.13 -9.18
N SER A 276 -3.64 8.38 -8.74
CA SER A 276 -2.48 9.19 -9.15
C SER A 276 -1.21 8.70 -8.47
N LEU A 277 -1.29 8.37 -7.18
CA LEU A 277 -0.17 7.81 -6.43
C LEU A 277 0.28 6.45 -6.98
N SER A 278 -0.64 5.50 -7.17
CA SER A 278 -0.32 4.17 -7.71
C SER A 278 0.28 4.25 -9.12
N SER A 279 -0.21 5.17 -9.95
CA SER A 279 0.38 5.43 -11.27
C SER A 279 1.81 5.96 -11.16
N ALA A 280 2.08 6.86 -10.21
CA ALA A 280 3.44 7.37 -9.98
C ALA A 280 4.37 6.26 -9.47
N VAL A 281 3.90 5.44 -8.52
CA VAL A 281 4.67 4.29 -7.98
C VAL A 281 4.93 3.25 -9.07
N SER A 282 3.95 2.95 -9.91
CA SER A 282 4.10 2.02 -11.04
C SER A 282 5.14 2.51 -12.05
N ASN A 283 5.11 3.80 -12.41
CA ASN A 283 6.12 4.38 -13.29
C ASN A 283 7.51 4.41 -12.64
N PHE A 284 7.59 4.61 -11.33
CA PHE A 284 8.84 4.57 -10.58
C PHE A 284 9.44 3.16 -10.55
N ALA A 285 8.62 2.15 -10.27
CA ALA A 285 9.01 0.75 -10.35
C ALA A 285 9.52 0.38 -11.76
N ALA A 286 8.80 0.81 -12.81
CA ALA A 286 9.20 0.56 -14.19
C ALA A 286 10.51 1.24 -14.58
N ALA A 287 10.81 2.42 -14.04
CA ALA A 287 12.06 3.13 -14.29
C ALA A 287 13.26 2.49 -13.58
N MET A 288 13.02 1.80 -12.46
CA MET A 288 14.05 1.11 -11.67
C MET A 288 14.43 -0.26 -12.28
N ASP A 289 14.75 -0.29 -13.57
CA ASP A 289 15.18 -1.50 -14.30
C ASP A 289 16.71 -1.68 -14.37
N SER A 290 17.43 -0.78 -13.69
CA SER A 290 18.88 -0.63 -13.67
C SER A 290 19.33 0.01 -12.35
N ASN A 291 20.64 0.25 -12.13
CA ASN A 291 21.17 0.93 -10.93
C ASN A 291 20.82 0.22 -9.60
N ARG A 292 20.77 -1.12 -9.61
CA ARG A 292 20.33 -1.92 -8.46
C ARG A 292 21.14 -1.67 -7.20
N SER A 293 22.45 -1.42 -7.33
CA SER A 293 23.33 -1.18 -6.17
C SER A 293 22.98 0.12 -5.45
N GLU A 294 22.71 1.17 -6.21
CA GLU A 294 22.28 2.47 -5.71
C GLU A 294 20.88 2.38 -5.10
N ILE A 295 19.96 1.66 -5.76
CA ILE A 295 18.61 1.38 -5.22
C ILE A 295 18.69 0.58 -3.92
N ALA A 296 19.54 -0.44 -3.85
CA ALA A 296 19.76 -1.22 -2.62
C ALA A 296 20.31 -0.34 -1.49
N THR A 297 21.17 0.62 -1.82
CA THR A 297 21.69 1.60 -0.85
C THR A 297 20.57 2.51 -0.35
N ALA A 298 19.70 2.99 -1.25
CA ALA A 298 18.54 3.79 -0.88
C ALA A 298 17.56 3.00 0.00
N ARG A 299 17.23 1.76 -0.37
CA ARG A 299 16.37 0.87 0.43
C ARG A 299 16.94 0.62 1.82
N ALA A 300 18.24 0.37 1.93
CA ALA A 300 18.90 0.11 3.22
C ALA A 300 18.97 1.35 4.13
N ALA A 301 18.85 2.55 3.57
CA ALA A 301 18.87 3.81 4.31
C ALA A 301 17.45 4.38 4.55
N SER A 302 16.42 3.77 3.98
CA SER A 302 15.04 4.21 4.13
C SER A 302 14.56 4.04 5.57
N GLN A 303 13.55 4.80 5.97
CA GLN A 303 12.93 4.63 7.28
C GLN A 303 12.26 3.27 7.27
N GLU A 304 12.62 2.43 8.23
CA GLU A 304 11.98 1.15 8.48
C GLU A 304 11.08 1.27 9.69
N TYR A 305 10.15 0.34 9.80
CA TYR A 305 9.25 0.19 10.94
C TYR A 305 9.56 -1.11 11.70
N THR A 306 8.70 -1.51 12.65
CA THR A 306 8.86 -2.79 13.38
C THR A 306 9.18 -3.98 12.46
N TYR A 307 8.61 -3.93 11.25
CA TYR A 307 8.89 -4.85 10.15
C TYR A 307 9.83 -4.17 9.14
N PRO A 308 11.10 -4.63 9.02
CA PRO A 308 12.08 -3.98 8.16
C PRO A 308 11.69 -3.96 6.68
N GLU A 309 10.87 -4.91 6.23
CA GLU A 309 10.33 -4.90 4.88
C GLU A 309 9.29 -3.82 4.62
N TYR A 310 8.80 -3.10 5.63
CA TYR A 310 7.96 -1.91 5.45
C TYR A 310 8.86 -0.70 5.55
N ILE A 311 8.93 0.04 4.45
CA ILE A 311 9.75 1.24 4.38
C ILE A 311 8.89 2.44 4.00
N ASP A 312 9.26 3.61 4.51
CA ASP A 312 8.61 4.86 4.09
C ASP A 312 8.83 5.10 2.58
N LEU A 313 7.73 5.22 1.82
CA LEU A 313 7.79 5.34 0.37
C LEU A 313 8.39 6.69 -0.08
N TYR A 314 8.08 7.78 0.63
CA TYR A 314 8.57 9.12 0.27
C TYR A 314 10.09 9.20 0.46
N HIS A 315 10.58 8.75 1.62
CA HIS A 315 11.97 8.75 1.99
C HIS A 315 12.77 7.83 1.08
N PHE A 316 12.25 6.63 0.75
CA PHE A 316 12.86 5.77 -0.25
C PHE A 316 12.99 6.48 -1.62
N ALA A 317 11.90 7.08 -2.12
CA ALA A 317 11.94 7.84 -3.36
C ALA A 317 12.94 9.01 -3.29
N GLY A 318 12.99 9.76 -2.18
CA GLY A 318 13.96 10.84 -1.97
C GLY A 318 15.42 10.38 -1.96
N LEU A 319 15.70 9.22 -1.37
CA LEU A 319 17.01 8.60 -1.38
C LEU A 319 17.39 8.11 -2.78
N VAL A 320 16.45 7.55 -3.54
CA VAL A 320 16.67 7.19 -4.95
C VAL A 320 16.92 8.42 -5.81
N TYR A 321 16.13 9.49 -5.64
CA TYR A 321 16.31 10.77 -6.33
C TYR A 321 17.71 11.36 -6.14
N THR A 322 18.25 11.27 -4.91
CA THR A 322 19.59 11.80 -4.59
C THR A 322 20.73 10.83 -4.89
N GLY A 323 20.49 9.53 -4.80
CA GLY A 323 21.51 8.48 -4.90
C GLY A 323 21.73 7.91 -6.30
N VAL A 324 20.71 7.96 -7.17
CA VAL A 324 20.78 7.43 -8.55
C VAL A 324 21.03 8.57 -9.53
N SER A 325 22.03 8.43 -10.40
CA SER A 325 22.42 9.47 -11.37
C SER A 325 21.61 9.45 -12.68
N ASP A 326 20.72 8.48 -12.84
CA ASP A 326 19.85 8.34 -14.00
C ASP A 326 18.70 9.37 -13.96
N PRO A 327 18.60 10.30 -14.93
CA PRO A 327 17.56 11.34 -14.92
C PRO A 327 16.12 10.80 -14.99
N ASP A 328 15.89 9.65 -15.63
CA ASP A 328 14.56 9.09 -15.76
C ASP A 328 14.11 8.49 -14.42
N ILE A 329 15.02 7.81 -13.72
CA ILE A 329 14.79 7.32 -12.35
C ILE A 329 14.57 8.49 -11.38
N GLN A 330 15.37 9.55 -11.48
CA GLN A 330 15.20 10.75 -10.65
C GLN A 330 13.84 11.42 -10.87
N ASN A 331 13.43 11.59 -12.12
CA ASN A 331 12.12 12.19 -12.41
C ASN A 331 10.97 11.32 -11.90
N ALA A 332 11.07 9.99 -12.04
CA ALA A 332 10.04 9.08 -11.54
C ALA A 332 9.96 9.09 -10.00
N ALA A 333 11.09 9.12 -9.31
CA ALA A 333 11.15 9.27 -7.86
C ALA A 333 10.53 10.60 -7.38
N LEU A 334 10.82 11.71 -8.07
CA LEU A 334 10.22 13.01 -7.78
C LEU A 334 8.69 13.03 -7.95
N ASN A 335 8.19 12.31 -8.95
CA ASN A 335 6.75 12.18 -9.17
C ASN A 335 6.06 11.41 -8.03
N VAL A 336 6.72 10.39 -7.46
CA VAL A 336 6.20 9.68 -6.27
C VAL A 336 6.11 10.62 -5.07
N MET A 337 7.19 11.35 -4.76
CA MET A 337 7.19 12.33 -3.67
C MET A 337 6.07 13.39 -3.85
N THR A 338 5.91 13.93 -5.06
CA THR A 338 4.87 14.91 -5.37
C THR A 338 3.45 14.33 -5.24
N ALA A 339 3.26 13.07 -5.63
CA ALA A 339 1.98 12.39 -5.50
C ALA A 339 1.64 12.13 -4.02
N LEU A 340 2.62 11.75 -3.21
CA LEU A 340 2.44 11.59 -1.76
C LEU A 340 2.09 12.90 -1.07
N ASP A 341 2.78 14.00 -1.37
CA ASP A 341 2.44 15.35 -0.84
C ASP A 341 0.98 15.76 -1.14
N SER A 342 0.41 15.23 -2.22
CA SER A 342 -0.98 15.50 -2.61
C SER A 342 -1.98 14.49 -2.01
N THR A 343 -1.51 13.33 -1.57
CA THR A 343 -2.33 12.22 -1.05
C THR A 343 -2.40 12.28 0.48
N VAL A 344 -1.29 12.55 1.16
CA VAL A 344 -1.18 12.66 2.61
C VAL A 344 -1.40 14.12 3.02
N PHE A 345 -2.55 14.44 3.62
CA PHE A 345 -2.90 15.82 3.96
C PHE A 345 -2.74 16.19 5.44
N ALA A 346 -2.56 15.19 6.31
CA ALA A 346 -2.13 15.38 7.69
C ALA A 346 -1.25 14.20 8.11
N GLU A 347 -0.21 14.48 8.90
CA GLU A 347 0.78 13.49 9.32
C GLU A 347 1.36 13.89 10.67
N PHE A 348 1.63 12.88 11.50
CA PHE A 348 2.38 12.97 12.74
C PHE A 348 3.35 11.80 12.83
N HIS A 349 4.60 12.09 13.19
CA HIS A 349 5.58 11.11 13.60
C HIS A 349 6.34 11.58 14.83
N GLY A 350 6.74 10.61 15.63
CA GLY A 350 7.72 10.84 16.68
C GLY A 350 9.16 10.87 16.15
N THR A 351 10.07 11.36 16.98
CA THR A 351 11.50 11.53 16.66
C THR A 351 12.20 10.23 16.22
N PRO A 352 11.92 9.04 16.79
CA PRO A 352 12.48 7.77 16.30
C PRO A 352 12.15 7.48 14.82
N SER A 353 10.98 7.93 14.35
CA SER A 353 10.46 7.71 12.99
C SER A 353 10.56 8.98 12.13
N SER A 354 11.60 9.80 12.34
CA SER A 354 11.74 11.16 11.78
C SER A 354 11.74 11.31 10.25
N ASN A 355 11.81 10.22 9.49
CA ASN A 355 11.66 10.25 8.03
C ASN A 355 10.39 9.53 7.57
N SER A 356 9.36 9.54 8.41
CA SER A 356 8.02 9.07 8.06
C SER A 356 7.23 10.19 7.38
N HIS A 357 6.47 9.81 6.36
CA HIS A 357 5.74 10.71 5.48
C HIS A 357 4.31 10.21 5.23
N GLY A 358 3.86 9.22 5.99
CA GLY A 358 2.47 8.85 6.15
C GLY A 358 1.99 7.63 5.36
N LEU A 359 2.79 7.10 4.43
CA LEU A 359 2.50 5.84 3.76
C LEU A 359 3.77 5.02 3.51
N ALA A 360 3.82 3.86 4.14
CA ALA A 360 4.85 2.86 3.93
C ALA A 360 4.52 1.93 2.75
N ILE A 361 5.53 1.25 2.22
CA ILE A 361 5.41 0.29 1.11
C ILE A 361 6.24 -0.96 1.41
N TYR A 362 5.83 -2.10 0.86
CA TYR A 362 6.63 -3.32 0.94
C TYR A 362 7.90 -3.25 0.10
N PHE A 363 9.05 -3.32 0.76
CA PHE A 363 10.33 -3.58 0.11
C PHE A 363 11.29 -4.36 1.03
N PRO A 364 11.28 -5.71 0.96
CA PRO A 364 12.15 -6.56 1.78
C PRO A 364 13.64 -6.23 1.70
N GLU A 365 14.34 -6.44 2.80
CA GLU A 365 15.80 -6.28 2.79
C GLU A 365 16.50 -7.31 1.89
N THR A 366 15.96 -8.53 1.85
CA THR A 366 16.61 -9.66 1.17
C THR A 366 15.64 -10.47 0.33
N ALA A 367 16.18 -11.16 -0.68
CA ALA A 367 15.43 -12.09 -1.51
C ALA A 367 14.77 -13.23 -0.71
N SER A 368 15.37 -13.64 0.42
CA SER A 368 14.76 -14.63 1.33
C SER A 368 13.60 -14.09 2.16
N SER A 369 13.54 -12.76 2.34
CA SER A 369 12.45 -12.09 3.06
C SER A 369 11.29 -11.71 2.13
N PHE A 370 11.48 -11.85 0.81
CA PHE A 370 10.45 -11.62 -0.19
C PHE A 370 9.38 -12.71 -0.12
N ASP A 371 8.15 -12.27 0.12
CA ASP A 371 6.97 -13.10 0.26
C ASP A 371 6.33 -13.29 -1.13
N THR A 372 6.24 -14.53 -1.56
CA THR A 372 5.64 -14.88 -2.85
C THR A 372 4.14 -14.58 -2.93
N ASN A 373 3.47 -14.29 -1.81
CA ASN A 373 2.08 -13.83 -1.77
C ASN A 373 1.92 -12.33 -2.02
N TYR A 374 3.00 -11.57 -2.19
CA TYR A 374 2.96 -10.22 -2.75
C TYR A 374 2.79 -10.31 -4.27
N ASN A 375 1.57 -10.58 -4.72
CA ASN A 375 1.24 -10.71 -6.14
C ASN A 375 -0.24 -10.36 -6.40
N GLY A 376 -0.56 -10.10 -7.67
CA GLY A 376 -1.88 -9.67 -8.12
C GLY A 376 -3.04 -10.68 -7.98
N THR A 377 -2.81 -11.87 -7.42
CA THR A 377 -3.90 -12.80 -7.07
C THR A 377 -4.35 -12.69 -5.61
N VAL A 378 -3.61 -11.94 -4.80
CA VAL A 378 -3.86 -11.80 -3.35
C VAL A 378 -4.28 -10.39 -2.97
N ILE A 379 -3.68 -9.37 -3.60
CA ILE A 379 -4.01 -7.94 -3.43
C ILE A 379 -3.91 -7.25 -4.78
N ASP A 380 -4.73 -6.23 -5.01
CA ASP A 380 -4.87 -5.52 -6.28
C ASP A 380 -3.67 -4.60 -6.56
N PHE A 381 -3.01 -4.05 -5.54
CA PHE A 381 -1.89 -3.13 -5.73
C PHE A 381 -0.76 -3.67 -6.64
N PRO A 382 -0.16 -4.85 -6.39
CA PRO A 382 0.78 -5.47 -7.33
C PRO A 382 0.12 -5.99 -8.62
N ALA A 383 -1.20 -6.16 -8.69
CA ALA A 383 -1.88 -6.49 -9.95
C ALA A 383 -1.91 -5.29 -10.92
N ASP A 384 -2.09 -4.09 -10.34
CA ASP A 384 -2.34 -2.84 -11.07
C ASP A 384 -1.11 -1.94 -11.19
N THR A 385 0.01 -2.30 -10.56
CA THR A 385 1.26 -1.54 -10.59
C THR A 385 2.43 -2.42 -10.98
N GLN A 386 3.53 -1.80 -11.38
CA GLN A 386 4.76 -2.51 -11.74
C GLN A 386 5.65 -2.91 -10.53
N TRP A 387 5.14 -2.77 -9.30
CA TRP A 387 5.97 -2.87 -8.10
C TRP A 387 6.49 -4.30 -7.85
N ASP A 388 5.65 -5.32 -8.06
CA ASP A 388 6.08 -6.71 -7.90
C ASP A 388 7.03 -7.16 -9.02
N GLU A 389 6.89 -6.67 -10.26
CA GLU A 389 7.92 -6.89 -11.28
C GLU A 389 9.25 -6.23 -10.94
N PHE A 390 9.23 -5.02 -10.38
CA PHE A 390 10.42 -4.36 -9.86
C PHE A 390 11.06 -5.19 -8.74
N LEU A 391 10.30 -5.64 -7.74
CA LEU A 391 10.83 -6.48 -6.66
C LEU A 391 11.41 -7.79 -7.20
N ASN A 392 10.71 -8.44 -8.15
CA ASN A 392 11.19 -9.66 -8.77
C ASN A 392 12.50 -9.42 -9.54
N TRP A 393 12.60 -8.35 -10.34
CA TRP A 393 13.87 -7.94 -10.95
C TRP A 393 14.92 -7.68 -9.86
N PHE A 394 14.60 -6.91 -8.84
CA PHE A 394 15.54 -6.53 -7.77
C PHE A 394 16.07 -7.74 -7.00
N TYR A 395 15.32 -8.83 -6.83
CA TYR A 395 15.82 -10.02 -6.11
C TYR A 395 16.41 -11.10 -7.01
N THR A 396 15.92 -11.24 -8.24
CA THR A 396 16.36 -12.31 -9.15
C THR A 396 17.48 -11.87 -10.10
N TYR A 397 17.62 -10.56 -10.32
CA TYR A 397 18.65 -10.02 -11.19
C TYR A 397 20.01 -10.10 -10.51
N ALA A 398 20.88 -10.93 -11.06
CA ALA A 398 22.31 -10.86 -10.78
C ALA A 398 22.90 -9.78 -11.68
N GLU A 399 23.34 -8.66 -11.08
CA GLU A 399 24.06 -7.62 -11.80
C GLU A 399 25.17 -8.24 -12.65
N PRO A 400 25.24 -7.94 -13.96
CA PRO A 400 26.27 -8.47 -14.81
C PRO A 400 27.63 -8.07 -14.24
N VAL A 401 28.40 -9.08 -13.85
CA VAL A 401 29.72 -8.88 -13.22
C VAL A 401 30.67 -8.10 -14.16
N VAL A 402 30.43 -8.19 -15.46
CA VAL A 402 31.11 -7.38 -16.48
C VAL A 402 30.08 -6.91 -17.50
N THR A 403 30.02 -5.60 -17.73
CA THR A 403 29.23 -4.98 -18.80
C THR A 403 30.11 -4.51 -19.94
N GLN A 404 29.50 -4.27 -21.10
CA GLN A 404 30.12 -3.71 -22.29
C GLN A 404 29.24 -2.69 -23.00
N THR A 405 29.88 -1.75 -23.68
CA THR A 405 29.23 -0.86 -24.64
C THR A 405 30.11 -0.75 -25.89
N ILE A 406 29.53 -1.04 -27.05
CA ILE A 406 30.17 -0.91 -28.35
C ILE A 406 29.75 0.42 -28.96
N THR A 407 30.71 1.34 -29.11
CA THR A 407 30.51 2.54 -29.92
C THR A 407 30.84 2.21 -31.38
N PRO A 408 29.88 2.24 -32.32
CA PRO A 408 30.12 1.87 -33.71
C PRO A 408 31.16 2.78 -34.39
N PRO A 409 31.74 2.35 -35.52
CA PRO A 409 32.56 3.23 -36.34
C PRO A 409 31.75 4.43 -36.86
N ALA A 410 32.43 5.56 -37.09
CA ALA A 410 31.81 6.75 -37.69
C ALA A 410 31.19 6.47 -39.08
N VAL A 411 31.66 5.43 -39.78
CA VAL A 411 31.14 4.99 -41.06
C VAL A 411 30.66 3.54 -40.94
N THR A 412 29.35 3.34 -41.06
CA THR A 412 28.69 2.03 -41.02
C THR A 412 28.17 1.59 -42.40
N THR A 413 28.52 2.31 -43.47
CA THR A 413 28.20 1.91 -44.85
C THR A 413 29.49 1.90 -45.68
N ILE A 414 29.81 0.77 -46.31
CA ILE A 414 31.08 0.53 -47.00
C ILE A 414 30.87 -0.05 -48.40
N ALA A 415 31.84 0.15 -49.31
CA ALA A 415 31.82 -0.52 -50.61
C ALA A 415 32.32 -1.98 -50.48
N PRO A 416 31.97 -2.87 -51.43
CA PRO A 416 32.55 -4.20 -51.50
C PRO A 416 34.08 -4.16 -51.52
N GLY A 417 34.71 -4.86 -50.58
CA GLY A 417 36.16 -4.92 -50.42
C GLY A 417 36.75 -3.90 -49.45
N ASP A 418 36.00 -2.88 -49.04
CA ASP A 418 36.45 -1.90 -48.05
C ASP A 418 36.50 -2.49 -46.64
N LEU A 419 37.34 -1.88 -45.79
CA LEU A 419 37.40 -2.20 -44.37
C LEU A 419 36.38 -1.37 -43.60
N LEU A 420 35.73 -2.01 -42.63
CA LEU A 420 34.93 -1.31 -41.63
C LEU A 420 35.87 -0.51 -40.71
N GLY A 421 35.50 0.74 -40.41
CA GLY A 421 36.31 1.65 -39.60
C GLY A 421 36.58 1.15 -38.16
N ALA A 422 37.42 1.87 -37.42
CA ALA A 422 37.64 1.55 -36.00
C ALA A 422 36.36 1.77 -35.19
N PHE A 423 36.15 0.93 -34.19
CA PHE A 423 35.10 1.08 -33.18
C PHE A 423 35.71 0.93 -31.79
N THR A 424 34.98 1.33 -30.75
CA THR A 424 35.43 1.16 -29.37
C THR A 424 34.52 0.23 -28.61
N VAL A 425 35.12 -0.53 -27.70
CA VAL A 425 34.41 -1.36 -26.73
C VAL A 425 34.83 -0.88 -25.35
N THR A 426 33.90 -0.32 -24.60
CA THR A 426 34.11 0.01 -23.19
C THR A 426 33.61 -1.16 -22.36
N LEU A 427 34.49 -1.71 -21.52
CA LEU A 427 34.19 -2.83 -20.63
C LEU A 427 34.29 -2.35 -19.19
N THR A 428 33.35 -2.72 -18.33
CA THR A 428 33.35 -2.33 -16.92
C THR A 428 33.16 -3.56 -16.05
N ASN A 429 34.04 -3.75 -15.07
CA ASN A 429 33.80 -4.71 -13.99
C ASN A 429 33.06 -3.98 -12.86
N THR A 430 31.84 -4.42 -12.60
CA THR A 430 30.92 -3.82 -11.63
C THR A 430 31.18 -4.28 -10.20
N THR A 431 32.11 -5.22 -10.00
CA THR A 431 32.45 -5.77 -8.68
C THR A 431 33.79 -5.26 -8.17
N SER A 432 33.97 -5.25 -6.85
CA SER A 432 35.24 -4.88 -6.19
C SER A 432 36.35 -5.92 -6.34
N SER A 433 36.03 -7.11 -6.84
CA SER A 433 36.95 -8.22 -7.04
C SER A 433 37.43 -8.31 -8.48
N ASN A 434 38.63 -8.82 -8.70
CA ASN A 434 39.10 -9.10 -10.06
C ASN A 434 38.22 -10.17 -10.71
N TYR A 435 37.79 -9.96 -11.94
CA TYR A 435 36.95 -10.90 -12.67
C TYR A 435 37.59 -11.37 -13.98
N SER A 436 37.45 -12.67 -14.27
CA SER A 436 37.90 -13.28 -15.53
C SER A 436 36.67 -13.74 -16.33
N PHE A 437 36.63 -13.38 -17.60
CA PHE A 437 35.49 -13.67 -18.49
C PHE A 437 36.00 -13.95 -19.91
N TYR A 438 35.13 -14.47 -20.77
CA TYR A 438 35.44 -14.70 -22.17
C TYR A 438 34.71 -13.69 -23.04
N SER A 439 35.38 -13.17 -24.07
CA SER A 439 34.80 -12.31 -25.08
C SER A 439 34.78 -13.03 -26.42
N THR A 440 33.62 -13.07 -27.07
CA THR A 440 33.39 -13.78 -28.33
C THR A 440 32.81 -12.86 -29.38
N ASP A 441 33.64 -12.46 -30.34
CA ASP A 441 33.18 -11.71 -31.51
C ASP A 441 32.27 -12.59 -32.37
N TYR A 442 31.19 -12.00 -32.90
CA TYR A 442 30.36 -12.64 -33.90
C TYR A 442 29.96 -11.67 -35.02
N THR A 443 29.56 -12.24 -36.14
CA THR A 443 28.96 -11.49 -37.25
C THR A 443 27.77 -12.27 -37.80
N ILE A 444 26.62 -11.61 -37.90
CA ILE A 444 25.44 -12.10 -38.60
C ILE A 444 25.49 -11.56 -40.03
N THR A 445 25.45 -12.45 -41.01
CA THR A 445 25.49 -12.12 -42.44
C THR A 445 24.07 -11.83 -42.98
N PRO A 446 23.93 -11.22 -44.18
CA PRO A 446 22.62 -10.83 -44.71
C PRO A 446 21.61 -11.97 -44.88
N ASP A 447 22.08 -13.21 -45.02
CA ASP A 447 21.24 -14.41 -45.11
C ASP A 447 20.85 -14.99 -43.72
N GLY A 448 21.24 -14.34 -42.63
CA GLY A 448 20.97 -14.77 -41.25
C GLY A 448 22.05 -15.69 -40.64
N THR A 449 23.10 -16.05 -41.39
CA THR A 449 24.16 -16.93 -40.85
C THR A 449 25.02 -16.22 -39.80
N THR A 450 25.12 -16.81 -38.61
CA THR A 450 25.97 -16.28 -37.52
C THR A 450 27.34 -16.95 -37.51
N ASN A 451 28.39 -16.16 -37.73
CA ASN A 451 29.78 -16.58 -37.67
C ASN A 451 30.42 -16.12 -36.36
N ARG A 452 30.81 -17.04 -35.47
CA ARG A 452 31.47 -16.74 -34.19
C ARG A 452 32.98 -16.99 -34.24
N ARG A 453 33.76 -16.12 -33.61
CA ARG A 453 35.19 -16.35 -33.39
C ARG A 453 35.42 -17.23 -32.16
N ARG A 454 36.66 -17.70 -31.99
CA ARG A 454 37.03 -18.39 -30.75
C ARG A 454 36.98 -17.41 -29.57
N PRO A 455 36.37 -17.80 -28.43
CA PRO A 455 36.34 -16.95 -27.24
C PRO A 455 37.76 -16.60 -26.78
N ALA A 456 37.97 -15.34 -26.38
CA ALA A 456 39.22 -14.86 -25.82
C ALA A 456 39.06 -14.59 -24.32
N LEU A 457 39.95 -15.15 -23.50
CA LEU A 457 39.97 -14.89 -22.05
C LEU A 457 40.42 -13.45 -21.78
N MET A 458 39.61 -12.72 -21.02
CA MET A 458 39.84 -11.36 -20.58
C MET A 458 39.83 -11.28 -19.05
N ARG A 459 40.43 -10.22 -18.51
CA ARG A 459 40.45 -9.92 -17.08
C ARG A 459 40.28 -8.42 -16.86
N LEU A 460 39.48 -8.07 -15.87
CA LEU A 460 39.35 -6.72 -15.34
C LEU A 460 39.59 -6.75 -13.83
N ARG A 461 40.27 -5.72 -13.32
CA ARG A 461 40.38 -5.49 -11.88
C ARG A 461 39.04 -5.06 -11.29
N GLY A 462 38.92 -5.15 -9.98
CA GLY A 462 37.72 -4.66 -9.30
C GLY A 462 37.47 -3.19 -9.62
N ASN A 463 36.22 -2.84 -9.95
CA ASN A 463 35.75 -1.51 -10.34
C ASN A 463 36.49 -0.91 -11.56
N GLU A 464 37.17 -1.72 -12.37
CA GLU A 464 37.93 -1.24 -13.53
C GLU A 464 37.01 -1.00 -14.74
N THR A 465 37.05 0.21 -15.29
CA THR A 465 36.52 0.52 -16.63
C THR A 465 37.67 0.61 -17.62
N LYS A 466 37.55 -0.09 -18.76
CA LYS A 466 38.57 -0.15 -19.81
C LYS A 466 37.95 0.02 -21.19
N THR A 467 38.39 1.03 -21.92
CA THR A 467 38.03 1.23 -23.33
C THR A 467 39.09 0.65 -24.25
N ILE A 468 38.67 -0.15 -25.22
CA ILE A 468 39.53 -0.81 -26.21
C ILE A 468 39.08 -0.39 -27.61
N THR A 469 39.97 0.22 -28.38
CA THR A 469 39.75 0.44 -29.82
C THR A 469 40.02 -0.86 -30.59
N ARG A 470 39.07 -1.24 -31.45
CA ARG A 470 39.16 -2.45 -32.27
C ARG A 470 38.97 -2.10 -33.75
N GLN A 471 39.57 -2.92 -34.62
CA GLN A 471 39.41 -2.85 -36.06
C GLN A 471 39.13 -4.22 -36.64
N ILE A 472 38.21 -4.29 -37.60
CA ILE A 472 37.90 -5.52 -38.34
C ILE A 472 38.68 -5.51 -39.64
N ASN A 473 39.82 -6.20 -39.65
CA ASN A 473 40.68 -6.33 -40.83
C ASN A 473 40.22 -7.47 -41.74
N ARG A 474 38.94 -7.44 -42.15
CA ARG A 474 38.38 -8.38 -43.12
C ARG A 474 37.57 -7.61 -44.17
N PRO A 475 37.86 -7.79 -45.47
CA PRO A 475 37.06 -7.18 -46.52
C PRO A 475 35.71 -7.89 -46.64
N TRP A 476 34.65 -7.12 -46.87
CA TRP A 476 33.29 -7.62 -47.03
C TRP A 476 32.87 -7.48 -48.49
N VAL A 477 32.54 -8.59 -49.14
CA VAL A 477 32.32 -8.63 -50.60
C VAL A 477 30.87 -8.83 -51.01
N ASN A 478 30.04 -9.41 -50.15
CA ASN A 478 28.64 -9.64 -50.45
C ASN A 478 27.81 -8.43 -50.00
N PRO A 479 26.96 -7.87 -50.86
CA PRO A 479 26.09 -6.76 -50.49
C PRO A 479 25.05 -7.17 -49.43
N GLY A 480 24.66 -6.22 -48.59
CA GLY A 480 23.60 -6.40 -47.59
C GLY A 480 23.97 -5.82 -46.22
N THR A 481 23.04 -5.98 -45.27
CA THR A 481 23.23 -5.55 -43.89
C THR A 481 23.81 -6.69 -43.06
N TYR A 482 24.86 -6.37 -42.32
CA TYR A 482 25.53 -7.25 -41.39
C TYR A 482 25.35 -6.71 -39.97
N THR A 483 25.34 -7.61 -38.99
CA THR A 483 25.44 -7.25 -37.57
C THR A 483 26.79 -7.73 -37.07
N TYR A 484 27.59 -6.83 -36.48
CA TYR A 484 28.78 -7.22 -35.73
C TYR A 484 28.49 -7.06 -34.24
N GLY A 485 28.80 -8.08 -33.45
CA GLY A 485 28.61 -8.03 -32.01
C GLY A 485 29.72 -8.74 -31.25
N ILE A 486 29.71 -8.54 -29.95
CA ILE A 486 30.61 -9.18 -29.01
C ILE A 486 29.74 -9.75 -27.90
N GLN A 487 29.89 -11.04 -27.60
CA GLN A 487 29.22 -11.68 -26.48
C GLN A 487 30.24 -11.97 -25.38
N LEU A 488 29.95 -11.53 -24.16
CA LEU A 488 30.71 -11.83 -22.97
C LEU A 488 30.10 -13.04 -22.25
N THR A 489 30.93 -13.96 -21.79
CA THR A 489 30.48 -15.12 -21.00
C THR A 489 31.38 -15.38 -19.80
N ASN A 490 30.80 -15.98 -18.76
CA ASN A 490 31.54 -16.47 -17.60
C ASN A 490 32.28 -17.79 -17.93
N ALA A 491 33.03 -18.32 -16.96
CA ALA A 491 33.80 -19.54 -17.16
C ALA A 491 32.95 -20.80 -17.44
N GLN A 492 31.68 -20.76 -17.06
CA GLN A 492 30.68 -21.81 -17.27
C GLN A 492 29.89 -21.63 -18.58
N GLY A 493 30.15 -20.56 -19.34
CA GLY A 493 29.46 -20.24 -20.59
C GLY A 493 28.14 -19.49 -20.42
N GLY A 494 27.78 -19.07 -19.20
CA GLY A 494 26.65 -18.17 -18.97
C GLY A 494 26.97 -16.78 -19.55
N ILE A 495 26.00 -16.17 -20.24
CA ILE A 495 26.16 -14.83 -20.83
C ILE A 495 26.25 -13.80 -19.71
N LEU A 496 27.26 -12.94 -19.80
CA LEU A 496 27.44 -11.79 -18.92
C LEU A 496 26.88 -10.52 -19.56
N ASP A 497 27.12 -10.35 -20.87
CA ASP A 497 26.61 -9.22 -21.65
C ASP A 497 26.71 -9.54 -23.16
N ASP A 498 25.89 -8.91 -24.01
CA ASP A 498 25.91 -9.05 -25.47
C ASP A 498 25.46 -7.74 -26.13
N ASP A 499 26.38 -7.09 -26.85
CA ASP A 499 26.13 -5.82 -27.53
C ASP A 499 26.59 -5.91 -28.99
N SER A 500 25.93 -5.17 -29.88
CA SER A 500 26.13 -5.25 -31.32
C SER A 500 25.73 -3.98 -32.06
N PHE A 501 26.24 -3.84 -33.29
CA PHE A 501 25.82 -2.78 -34.21
C PHE A 501 25.71 -3.30 -35.64
N ASN A 502 24.89 -2.61 -36.44
CA ASN A 502 24.69 -2.91 -37.84
C ASN A 502 25.61 -2.10 -38.75
N PHE A 503 26.04 -2.70 -39.85
CA PHE A 503 26.72 -2.02 -40.95
C PHE A 503 26.28 -2.59 -42.30
N THR A 504 26.41 -1.82 -43.38
CA THR A 504 25.91 -2.15 -44.72
C THR A 504 27.04 -2.19 -45.74
N VAL A 505 27.07 -3.25 -46.55
CA VAL A 505 27.92 -3.37 -47.74
C VAL A 505 27.05 -3.05 -48.96
N THR A 506 27.43 -2.04 -49.73
CA THR A 506 26.66 -1.61 -50.91
C THR A 506 26.80 -2.59 -52.08
N SER A 507 25.89 -2.53 -53.05
CA SER A 507 25.88 -3.40 -54.24
C SER A 507 26.77 -2.93 -55.40
N GLY A 508 27.49 -1.82 -55.25
CA GLY A 508 28.29 -1.21 -56.32
C GLY A 508 29.72 -1.74 -56.42
N LEU A 509 30.26 -1.88 -57.63
CA LEU A 509 31.66 -2.28 -57.87
C LEU A 509 32.64 -1.25 -57.28
N SER A 510 33.70 -1.73 -56.61
CA SER A 510 34.87 -0.94 -56.22
C SER A 510 35.41 -0.18 -57.44
N ARG A 511 35.62 1.13 -57.33
CA ARG A 511 36.36 1.89 -58.35
C ARG A 511 37.84 1.56 -58.33
#